data_AF-A0A2T9ZE47-F1
#
_entry.id   AF-A0A2T9ZE47-F1
#
_cell.length_a   1.000
_cell.length_b   1.000
_cell.length_c   1.000
_cell.angle_alpha   90.00
_cell.angle_beta   90.00
_cell.angle_gamma   90.00
#
_symmetry.space_group_name_H-M   'P 1'
#
loop_
_entity.id
_entity.type
_entity.pdbx_description
1 polymer ?
#
loop_
_entity_poly.entity_id
_entity_poly.type
_entity_poly.pdbx_seq_one_letter_code
_entity_poly.pdbx_strand_id
1 'polypeptide(L)'
;MGCSNPHPHGQVWALETVSKNVAVELENQKNYSLASCKSSTKATDQHSCMLCDYVSSELNTSKNQTSGSNSNRIVLENDSFVALVPFWAIWPFETMVLPKAHYSNLCQLLSDTFTKIDSSNVNDFQNLVDNLCSQTPTSSNSQSESSNTPPASKLVSDLASILKRLTNTYDSVFNSSFPYSMGIHQSPVLDHPDGKYFHLHFHFYPPLLRSSTVKKFFVGYEMLGEPQRDISPELAASRLRSVIPRD
;
A
#
# COMPACT_ATOMS: atom_id res chain seq x y z
N MET A 1 1.05 -14.32 12.97
CA MET A 1 1.59 -14.43 11.61
C MET A 1 2.91 -15.21 11.55
N GLY A 2 3.17 -16.14 12.48
CA GLY A 2 4.36 -17.01 12.41
C GLY A 2 5.71 -16.40 12.81
N CYS A 3 5.79 -15.10 13.13
CA CYS A 3 7.01 -14.49 13.64
C CYS A 3 7.33 -14.94 15.08
N SER A 4 8.54 -15.43 15.33
CA SER A 4 9.04 -15.86 16.64
C SER A 4 9.97 -14.86 17.31
N ASN A 5 10.49 -13.88 16.58
CA ASN A 5 11.35 -12.82 17.12
C ASN A 5 10.52 -11.53 17.35
N PRO A 6 10.42 -11.02 18.58
CA PRO A 6 9.59 -9.85 18.89
C PRO A 6 10.19 -8.50 18.43
N HIS A 7 11.44 -8.46 17.98
CA HIS A 7 12.05 -7.22 17.49
C HIS A 7 11.32 -6.68 16.25
N PRO A 8 11.04 -5.36 16.12
CA PRO A 8 10.43 -4.81 14.92
C PRO A 8 11.35 -4.96 13.69
N HIS A 9 10.94 -5.77 12.71
CA HIS A 9 11.71 -5.97 11.47
C HIS A 9 10.79 -6.33 10.30
N GLY A 10 11.29 -6.15 9.07
CA GLY A 10 10.69 -6.65 7.84
C GLY A 10 11.61 -7.64 7.13
N GLN A 11 11.25 -8.03 5.91
CA GLN A 11 12.07 -8.88 5.04
C GLN A 11 12.04 -8.36 3.61
N VAL A 12 13.15 -8.53 2.89
CA VAL A 12 13.25 -8.25 1.45
C VAL A 12 13.83 -9.48 0.79
N TRP A 13 13.07 -10.08 -0.13
CA TRP A 13 13.53 -11.23 -0.92
C TRP A 13 13.69 -10.78 -2.37
N ALA A 14 14.93 -10.78 -2.85
CA ALA A 14 15.23 -10.56 -4.26
C ALA A 14 15.20 -11.92 -4.97
N LEU A 15 14.45 -12.00 -6.06
CA LEU A 15 14.24 -13.23 -6.82
C LEU A 15 14.69 -13.02 -8.27
N GLU A 16 15.15 -14.08 -8.91
CA GLU A 16 15.47 -14.08 -10.35
C GLU A 16 14.21 -14.03 -11.23
N THR A 17 13.05 -14.36 -10.66
CA THR A 17 11.76 -14.43 -11.36
C THR A 17 10.71 -13.56 -10.69
N VAL A 18 9.81 -12.98 -11.48
CA VAL A 18 8.64 -12.26 -10.96
C VAL A 18 7.74 -13.25 -10.22
N SER A 19 7.38 -12.92 -8.97
CA SER A 19 6.50 -13.77 -8.16
C SER A 19 5.12 -13.92 -8.81
N LYS A 20 4.48 -15.08 -8.60
CA LYS A 20 3.21 -15.43 -9.25
C LYS A 20 2.12 -14.36 -9.08
N ASN A 21 1.91 -13.86 -7.86
CA ASN A 21 0.85 -12.89 -7.60
C ASN A 21 1.12 -11.55 -8.31
N VAL A 22 2.36 -11.06 -8.24
CA VAL A 22 2.76 -9.82 -8.92
C VAL A 22 2.66 -9.96 -10.45
N ALA A 23 3.05 -11.12 -11.00
CA ALA A 23 2.93 -11.40 -12.43
C ALA A 23 1.47 -11.37 -12.90
N VAL A 24 0.56 -12.02 -12.17
CA VAL A 24 -0.88 -12.03 -12.46
C VAL A 24 -1.48 -10.63 -12.35
N GLU A 25 -1.11 -9.85 -11.33
CA GLU A 25 -1.58 -8.47 -11.19
C GLU A 25 -1.09 -7.58 -12.33
N LEU A 26 0.17 -7.72 -12.74
CA LEU A 26 0.75 -6.95 -13.83
C LEU A 26 0.05 -7.25 -15.16
N GLU A 27 -0.19 -8.53 -15.44
CA GLU A 27 -0.92 -8.95 -16.63
C GLU A 27 -2.35 -8.38 -16.65
N ASN A 28 -3.07 -8.43 -15.53
CA ASN A 28 -4.42 -7.90 -15.42
C ASN A 28 -4.48 -6.36 -15.55
N GLN A 29 -3.55 -5.64 -14.91
CA GLN A 29 -3.45 -4.18 -15.02
C GLN A 29 -3.12 -3.74 -16.45
N LYS A 30 -2.22 -4.46 -17.13
CA LYS A 30 -1.95 -4.28 -18.56
C LYS A 30 -3.19 -4.53 -19.41
N ASN A 31 -3.86 -5.67 -19.21
CA ASN A 31 -5.05 -6.05 -19.98
C ASN A 31 -6.19 -5.04 -19.83
N TYR A 32 -6.43 -4.55 -18.62
CA TYR A 32 -7.39 -3.47 -18.36
C TYR A 32 -7.02 -2.21 -19.15
N SER A 33 -5.78 -1.78 -19.03
CA SER A 33 -5.29 -0.57 -19.71
C SER A 33 -5.45 -0.66 -21.23
N LEU A 34 -5.07 -1.79 -21.83
CA LEU A 34 -5.21 -2.05 -23.26
C LEU A 34 -6.67 -2.16 -23.71
N ALA A 35 -7.56 -2.67 -22.87
CA ALA A 35 -9.00 -2.72 -23.16
C ALA A 35 -9.63 -1.32 -23.15
N SER A 36 -9.26 -0.48 -22.17
CA SER A 36 -9.72 0.90 -22.06
C SER A 36 -9.29 1.77 -23.27
N CYS A 37 -8.09 1.54 -23.81
CA CYS A 37 -7.60 2.27 -25.00
C CYS A 37 -8.45 2.01 -26.26
N LYS A 38 -9.08 0.83 -26.39
CA LYS A 38 -9.90 0.49 -27.58
C LYS A 38 -11.21 1.27 -27.65
N SER A 39 -11.66 1.85 -26.53
CA SER A 39 -12.91 2.61 -26.44
C SER A 39 -12.71 4.13 -26.65
N SER A 40 -11.46 4.62 -26.68
CA SER A 40 -11.15 6.03 -26.84
C SER A 40 -10.89 6.37 -28.31
N THR A 41 -11.66 7.29 -28.88
CA THR A 41 -11.46 7.83 -30.24
C THR A 41 -10.36 8.90 -30.32
N LYS A 42 -9.65 9.17 -29.21
CA LYS A 42 -8.56 10.14 -29.15
C LYS A 42 -7.21 9.43 -29.14
N ALA A 43 -6.46 9.62 -30.23
CA ALA A 43 -5.10 9.15 -30.44
C ALA A 43 -4.08 9.95 -29.61
N THR A 44 -4.16 9.84 -28.29
CA THR A 44 -3.12 10.29 -27.37
C THR A 44 -2.74 9.10 -26.50
N ASP A 45 -1.45 8.92 -26.17
CA ASP A 45 -0.83 7.85 -25.37
C ASP A 45 -1.37 7.71 -23.93
N GLN A 46 -2.60 8.13 -23.66
CA GLN A 46 -3.23 8.13 -22.38
C GLN A 46 -3.83 6.75 -22.13
N HIS A 47 -3.01 5.86 -21.58
CA HIS A 47 -3.44 4.56 -21.08
C HIS A 47 -4.15 4.74 -19.72
N SER A 48 -5.27 4.05 -19.50
CA SER A 48 -6.00 4.13 -18.23
C SER A 48 -5.38 3.12 -17.24
N CYS A 49 -5.10 3.58 -16.02
CA CYS A 49 -4.52 2.76 -14.97
C CYS A 49 -5.64 2.22 -14.08
N MET A 50 -5.76 0.88 -14.00
CA MET A 50 -6.83 0.22 -13.25
C MET A 50 -6.96 0.72 -11.81
N LEU A 51 -5.85 0.80 -11.08
CA LEU A 51 -5.88 1.19 -9.68
C LEU A 51 -6.02 2.72 -9.49
N CYS A 52 -5.62 3.54 -10.45
CA CYS A 52 -5.93 4.98 -10.42
C CYS A 52 -7.43 5.22 -10.61
N ASP A 53 -8.05 4.50 -11.55
CA ASP A 53 -9.49 4.58 -11.80
C ASP A 53 -10.28 4.04 -10.60
N TYR A 54 -9.80 2.95 -10.00
CA TYR A 54 -10.36 2.39 -8.77
C TYR A 54 -10.31 3.38 -7.60
N VAL A 55 -9.13 3.97 -7.32
CA VAL A 55 -8.97 4.98 -6.27
C VAL A 55 -9.88 6.18 -6.52
N SER A 56 -9.96 6.65 -7.77
CA SER A 56 -10.84 7.76 -8.15
C SER A 56 -12.32 7.43 -7.90
N SER A 57 -12.74 6.20 -8.23
CA SER A 57 -14.09 5.71 -7.98
C SER A 57 -14.41 5.68 -6.48
N GLU A 58 -13.54 5.09 -5.66
CA GLU A 58 -13.71 5.00 -4.20
C GLU A 58 -13.77 6.39 -3.53
N LEU A 59 -12.90 7.32 -3.95
CA LEU A 59 -12.92 8.71 -3.48
C LEU A 59 -14.22 9.43 -3.85
N ASN A 60 -14.71 9.23 -5.07
CA ASN A 60 -15.98 9.81 -5.51
C ASN A 60 -17.17 9.22 -4.76
N THR A 61 -17.19 7.90 -4.53
CA THR A 61 -18.21 7.24 -3.72
C THR A 61 -18.22 7.77 -2.29
N SER A 62 -17.05 7.95 -1.67
CA SER A 62 -16.93 8.51 -0.32
C SER A 62 -17.47 9.94 -0.23
N LYS A 63 -17.18 10.80 -1.22
CA LYS A 63 -17.66 12.20 -1.26
C LYS A 63 -19.16 12.32 -1.51
N ASN A 64 -19.72 11.42 -2.31
CA ASN A 64 -21.13 11.46 -2.73
C ASN A 64 -22.06 10.65 -1.81
N GLN A 65 -21.59 10.19 -0.65
CA GLN A 65 -22.42 9.44 0.27
C GLN A 65 -23.56 10.31 0.84
N THR A 66 -24.79 9.84 0.64
CA THR A 66 -25.96 10.32 1.37
C THR A 66 -26.09 9.63 2.71
N SER A 67 -26.60 10.36 3.71
CA SER A 67 -26.89 9.84 5.05
C SER A 67 -27.76 8.59 4.97
N GLY A 68 -27.18 7.41 5.24
CA GLY A 68 -27.87 6.11 5.26
C GLY A 68 -27.25 5.03 4.37
N SER A 69 -26.42 5.38 3.38
CA SER A 69 -25.68 4.39 2.59
C SER A 69 -24.27 4.19 3.14
N ASN A 70 -23.95 3.00 3.65
CA ASN A 70 -22.59 2.64 4.09
C ASN A 70 -21.83 1.92 2.96
N SER A 71 -21.66 2.59 1.81
CA SER A 71 -20.86 2.08 0.68
C SER A 71 -19.37 2.46 0.74
N ASN A 72 -18.98 3.35 1.66
CA ASN A 72 -17.64 3.91 1.73
C ASN A 72 -16.66 2.93 2.36
N ARG A 73 -15.64 2.58 1.58
CA ARG A 73 -14.55 1.69 1.98
C ARG A 73 -13.25 2.40 2.34
N ILE A 74 -13.17 3.72 2.22
CA ILE A 74 -12.01 4.52 2.63
C ILE A 74 -11.91 4.53 4.16
N VAL A 75 -10.74 4.20 4.69
CA VAL A 75 -10.44 4.19 6.12
C VAL A 75 -9.71 5.47 6.51
N LEU A 76 -8.63 5.80 5.81
CA LEU A 76 -7.82 6.99 6.03
C LEU A 76 -7.45 7.64 4.70
N GLU A 77 -7.30 8.95 4.73
CA GLU A 77 -6.85 9.75 3.60
C GLU A 77 -5.92 10.86 4.14
N ASN A 78 -4.84 11.12 3.43
CA ASN A 78 -4.07 12.37 3.54
C ASN A 78 -3.90 12.94 2.13
N ASP A 79 -3.08 13.98 1.94
CA ASP A 79 -2.97 14.64 0.63
C ASP A 79 -2.57 13.68 -0.49
N SER A 80 -1.60 12.80 -0.24
CA SER A 80 -0.95 11.98 -1.27
C SER A 80 -1.41 10.53 -1.32
N PHE A 81 -1.95 9.97 -0.24
CA PHE A 81 -2.31 8.56 -0.11
C PHE A 81 -3.73 8.35 0.38
N VAL A 82 -4.25 7.16 0.07
CA VAL A 82 -5.51 6.64 0.59
C VAL A 82 -5.27 5.23 1.15
N ALA A 83 -5.87 4.94 2.29
CA ALA A 83 -5.97 3.60 2.85
C ALA A 83 -7.44 3.20 2.85
N LEU A 84 -7.76 2.07 2.23
CA LEU A 84 -9.13 1.59 2.08
C LEU A 84 -9.22 0.08 2.29
N VAL A 85 -10.42 -0.43 2.55
CA VAL A 85 -10.70 -1.87 2.48
C VAL A 85 -11.07 -2.18 1.02
N PRO A 86 -10.28 -2.96 0.27
CA PRO A 86 -10.61 -3.20 -1.14
C PRO A 86 -11.98 -3.89 -1.27
N PHE A 87 -12.70 -3.61 -2.35
CA PHE A 87 -14.00 -4.25 -2.61
C PHE A 87 -13.88 -5.79 -2.65
N TRP A 88 -12.75 -6.30 -3.12
CA TRP A 88 -12.42 -7.72 -3.20
C TRP A 88 -11.67 -8.26 -1.98
N ALA A 89 -11.70 -7.56 -0.84
CA ALA A 89 -11.02 -7.98 0.40
C ALA A 89 -11.39 -9.41 0.82
N ILE A 90 -10.40 -10.21 1.18
CA ILE A 90 -10.56 -11.60 1.65
C ILE A 90 -10.39 -11.68 3.17
N TRP A 91 -9.47 -10.91 3.74
CA TRP A 91 -9.24 -10.88 5.19
C TRP A 91 -10.23 -9.94 5.90
N PRO A 92 -10.59 -10.18 7.17
CA PRO A 92 -11.67 -9.46 7.84
C PRO A 92 -11.49 -7.95 7.78
N PHE A 93 -10.31 -7.46 8.16
CA PHE A 93 -9.93 -6.05 8.14
C PHE A 93 -8.79 -5.81 7.14
N GLU A 94 -8.82 -6.51 5.99
CA GLU A 94 -7.89 -6.27 4.89
C GLU A 94 -7.85 -4.79 4.52
N THR A 95 -6.67 -4.23 4.33
CA THR A 95 -6.56 -2.89 3.74
C THR A 95 -5.51 -2.84 2.66
N MET A 96 -5.71 -1.90 1.75
CA MET A 96 -4.78 -1.54 0.71
C MET A 96 -4.46 -0.05 0.84
N VAL A 97 -3.16 0.28 0.84
CA VAL A 97 -2.67 1.67 0.83
C VAL A 97 -2.11 1.95 -0.56
N LEU A 98 -2.54 3.05 -1.19
CA LEU A 98 -2.11 3.43 -2.53
C LEU A 98 -1.85 4.94 -2.59
N PRO A 99 -0.87 5.39 -3.39
CA PRO A 99 -0.78 6.79 -3.76
C PRO A 99 -1.96 7.16 -4.67
N LYS A 100 -2.46 8.39 -4.52
CA LYS A 100 -3.54 8.93 -5.37
C LYS A 100 -3.04 9.25 -6.78
N ALA A 101 -1.77 9.65 -6.90
CA ALA A 101 -1.09 9.84 -8.17
C ALA A 101 -0.43 8.54 -8.63
N HIS A 102 -0.23 8.39 -9.94
CA HIS A 102 0.33 7.17 -10.52
C HIS A 102 1.84 7.06 -10.27
N TYR A 103 2.23 6.01 -9.54
CA TYR A 103 3.61 5.59 -9.36
C TYR A 103 3.68 4.09 -9.59
N SER A 104 4.63 3.61 -10.38
CA SER A 104 4.78 2.18 -10.65
C SER A 104 5.60 1.45 -9.59
N ASN A 105 6.48 2.17 -8.88
CA ASN A 105 7.37 1.61 -7.87
C ASN A 105 7.86 2.65 -6.84
N LEU A 106 8.31 2.13 -5.67
CA LEU A 106 9.58 2.50 -5.04
C LEU A 106 10.25 3.81 -5.48
N CYS A 107 11.20 3.62 -6.38
CA CYS A 107 12.14 4.62 -6.82
C CYS A 107 11.45 5.79 -7.52
N GLN A 108 10.36 5.55 -8.26
CA GLN A 108 9.57 6.61 -8.87
C GLN A 108 8.85 7.47 -7.84
N LEU A 109 8.33 6.86 -6.76
CA LEU A 109 7.73 7.63 -5.66
C LEU A 109 8.78 8.52 -4.96
N LEU A 110 10.01 8.01 -4.88
CA LEU A 110 11.11 8.66 -4.18
C LEU A 110 11.91 9.64 -5.05
N SER A 111 11.68 9.70 -6.37
CA SER A 111 12.52 10.44 -7.32
C SER A 111 12.54 11.96 -7.12
N ASP A 112 11.53 12.54 -6.47
CA ASP A 112 11.57 13.98 -6.11
C ASP A 112 12.44 14.25 -4.87
N THR A 113 12.75 13.19 -4.11
CA THR A 113 13.63 13.22 -2.92
C THR A 113 15.08 12.98 -3.30
N PHE A 114 15.34 12.28 -4.42
CA PHE A 114 16.66 11.81 -4.81
C PHE A 114 16.93 12.10 -6.28
N THR A 115 18.13 12.61 -6.59
CA THR A 115 18.61 12.76 -7.97
C THR A 115 18.38 11.48 -8.76
N LYS A 116 17.93 11.60 -10.03
CA LYS A 116 17.65 10.47 -10.94
C LYS A 116 18.71 9.38 -10.76
N ILE A 117 18.30 8.23 -10.24
CA ILE A 117 19.16 7.07 -10.11
C ILE A 117 19.39 6.55 -11.53
N ASP A 118 20.61 6.68 -12.03
CA ASP A 118 21.00 6.01 -13.25
C ASP A 118 21.22 4.53 -12.92
N SER A 119 20.36 3.66 -13.46
CA SER A 119 20.44 2.20 -13.23
C SER A 119 21.75 1.59 -13.76
N SER A 120 22.50 2.31 -14.60
CA SER A 120 23.82 1.92 -15.07
C SER A 120 24.98 2.32 -14.13
N ASN A 121 24.73 3.17 -13.13
CA ASN A 121 25.73 3.67 -12.20
C ASN A 121 25.48 3.16 -10.78
N VAL A 122 26.23 2.12 -10.38
CA VAL A 122 26.14 1.50 -9.05
C VAL A 122 26.40 2.49 -7.91
N ASN A 123 27.18 3.55 -8.15
CA ASN A 123 27.47 4.56 -7.12
C ASN A 123 26.23 5.38 -6.74
N ASP A 124 25.25 5.51 -7.65
CA ASP A 124 24.02 6.26 -7.37
C ASP A 124 23.12 5.51 -6.36
N PHE A 125 23.16 4.17 -6.37
CA PHE A 125 22.50 3.36 -5.35
C PHE A 125 23.18 3.46 -3.99
N GLN A 126 24.52 3.47 -3.94
CA GLN A 126 25.24 3.64 -2.67
C GLN A 126 24.94 5.02 -2.07
N ASN A 127 25.01 6.07 -2.89
CA ASN A 127 24.63 7.42 -2.49
C ASN A 127 23.16 7.51 -2.02
N LEU A 128 22.24 6.77 -2.65
CA LEU A 128 20.86 6.67 -2.20
C LEU A 128 20.75 6.06 -0.81
N VAL A 129 21.41 4.92 -0.58
CA VAL A 129 21.39 4.23 0.72
C VAL A 129 21.98 5.12 1.82
N ASP A 130 23.10 5.78 1.55
CA ASP A 130 23.75 6.67 2.53
C ASP A 130 22.87 7.89 2.88
N ASN A 131 22.15 8.44 1.89
CA ASN A 131 21.18 9.52 2.10
C ASN A 131 19.93 9.05 2.87
N LEU A 132 19.48 7.81 2.67
CA LEU A 132 18.35 7.24 3.41
C LEU A 132 18.70 6.99 4.87
N CYS A 133 19.88 6.41 5.15
CA CYS A 133 20.33 6.12 6.50
C CYS A 133 20.60 7.39 7.31
N SER A 134 21.15 8.45 6.69
CA SER A 134 21.39 9.74 7.35
C SER A 134 20.12 10.53 7.68
N GLN A 135 18.98 10.21 7.05
CA GLN A 135 17.68 10.82 7.35
C GLN A 135 16.92 10.10 8.48
N THR A 136 17.38 8.93 8.95
CA THR A 136 16.78 8.27 10.11
C THR A 136 17.35 8.86 11.41
N PRO A 137 16.51 9.34 12.35
CA PRO A 137 17.01 9.81 13.63
C PRO A 137 17.48 8.59 14.44
N THR A 138 18.79 8.32 14.43
CA THR A 138 19.38 7.29 15.27
C THR A 138 19.25 7.70 16.74
N SER A 139 18.50 6.93 17.52
CA SER A 139 18.41 7.07 18.96
C SER A 139 19.67 6.53 19.65
N SER A 140 20.81 7.19 19.47
CA SER A 140 21.93 7.14 20.41
C SER A 140 23.07 8.07 19.97
N ASN A 141 23.48 8.90 20.92
CA ASN A 141 24.70 9.70 21.00
C ASN A 141 24.66 11.14 20.46
N SER A 142 24.70 12.04 21.45
CA SER A 142 25.20 13.40 21.40
C SER A 142 26.45 13.54 20.53
N GLN A 143 26.36 14.34 19.46
CA GLN A 143 27.35 15.36 19.09
C GLN A 143 26.87 16.21 17.90
N SER A 144 27.03 17.53 18.08
CA SER A 144 27.04 18.60 17.07
C SER A 144 25.96 18.62 15.99
N GLU A 145 25.01 19.53 16.16
CA GLU A 145 24.20 20.11 15.09
C GLU A 145 25.10 20.76 14.02
N SER A 146 25.53 19.98 13.03
CA SER A 146 25.97 20.51 11.74
C SER A 146 25.89 19.45 10.65
N SER A 147 24.72 19.30 10.04
CA SER A 147 24.63 18.75 8.68
C SER A 147 23.30 19.13 8.05
N ASN A 148 23.35 19.79 6.90
CA ASN A 148 22.22 20.10 6.02
C ASN A 148 21.54 18.80 5.53
N THR A 149 20.71 18.18 6.36
CA THR A 149 19.86 17.07 5.91
C THR A 149 18.63 17.67 5.22
N PRO A 150 18.41 17.45 3.91
CA PRO A 150 17.19 17.94 3.27
C PRO A 150 15.97 17.30 3.95
N PRO A 151 14.88 18.07 4.18
CA PRO A 151 13.68 17.51 4.76
C PRO A 151 13.16 16.36 3.88
N ALA A 152 12.73 15.26 4.51
CA ALA A 152 12.09 14.16 3.78
C ALA A 152 10.99 14.73 2.89
N SER A 153 10.94 14.27 1.62
CA SER A 153 9.95 14.79 0.69
C SER A 153 8.55 14.63 1.25
N LYS A 154 7.65 15.55 0.91
CA LYS A 154 6.24 15.53 1.35
C LYS A 154 5.61 14.15 1.16
N LEU A 155 5.92 13.45 0.06
CA LEU A 155 5.45 12.11 -0.24
C LEU A 155 5.91 11.07 0.78
N VAL A 156 7.19 11.10 1.20
CA VAL A 156 7.72 10.19 2.22
C VAL A 156 7.05 10.44 3.57
N SER A 157 6.87 11.71 3.94
CA SER A 157 6.17 12.09 5.17
C SER A 157 4.70 11.63 5.16
N ASP A 158 4.01 11.82 4.04
CA ASP A 158 2.62 11.39 3.86
C ASP A 158 2.49 9.86 3.89
N LEU A 159 3.42 9.12 3.28
CA LEU A 159 3.45 7.66 3.36
C LEU A 159 3.68 7.18 4.81
N ALA A 160 4.67 7.74 5.51
CA ALA A 160 4.95 7.39 6.90
C ALA A 160 3.75 7.70 7.81
N SER A 161 3.12 8.86 7.62
CA SER A 161 1.96 9.30 8.37
C SER A 161 0.77 8.36 8.18
N ILE A 162 0.42 7.99 6.94
CA ILE A 162 -0.72 7.11 6.69
C ILE A 162 -0.49 5.69 7.22
N LEU A 163 0.73 5.16 7.11
CA LEU A 163 1.08 3.83 7.65
C LEU A 163 1.02 3.82 9.19
N LYS A 164 1.53 4.87 9.84
CA LYS A 164 1.43 5.05 11.30
C LYS A 164 -0.03 5.11 11.75
N ARG A 165 -0.85 5.93 11.11
CA ARG A 165 -2.27 6.08 11.46
C ARG A 165 -3.05 4.79 11.23
N LEU A 166 -2.76 4.06 10.14
CA LEU A 166 -3.40 2.78 9.84
C LEU A 166 -3.07 1.71 10.87
N THR A 167 -1.79 1.55 11.20
CA THR A 167 -1.33 0.56 12.20
C THR A 167 -1.84 0.87 13.60
N ASN A 168 -1.90 2.14 13.99
CA ASN A 168 -2.54 2.56 15.24
C ASN A 168 -4.05 2.27 15.25
N THR A 169 -4.72 2.46 14.11
CA THR A 169 -6.15 2.14 13.95
C THR A 169 -6.38 0.65 14.14
N TYR A 170 -5.51 -0.19 13.58
CA TYR A 170 -5.56 -1.64 13.78
C TYR A 170 -5.45 -2.04 15.24
N ASP A 171 -4.47 -1.50 15.97
CA ASP A 171 -4.32 -1.80 17.40
C ASP A 171 -5.55 -1.39 18.23
N SER A 172 -6.25 -0.33 17.78
CA SER A 172 -7.46 0.19 18.43
C SER A 172 -8.71 -0.65 18.17
N VAL A 173 -8.75 -1.51 17.14
CA VAL A 173 -9.91 -2.36 16.83
C VAL A 173 -10.27 -3.27 18.01
N PHE A 174 -9.26 -3.88 18.63
CA PHE A 174 -9.41 -4.79 19.77
C PHE A 174 -8.56 -4.41 20.99
N ASN A 175 -8.03 -3.18 21.02
CA ASN A 175 -7.16 -2.67 22.07
C ASN A 175 -6.00 -3.63 22.41
N SER A 176 -5.29 -4.05 21.36
CA SER A 176 -4.21 -5.04 21.43
C SER A 176 -3.30 -4.90 20.21
N SER A 177 -2.02 -5.27 20.34
CA SER A 177 -1.12 -5.36 19.18
C SER A 177 -1.73 -6.27 18.10
N PHE A 178 -2.05 -5.67 16.96
CA PHE A 178 -2.86 -6.30 15.92
C PHE A 178 -1.94 -7.03 14.93
N PRO A 179 -2.01 -8.37 14.84
CA PRO A 179 -1.13 -9.12 13.96
C PRO A 179 -1.55 -8.92 12.49
N TYR A 180 -0.58 -8.76 11.59
CA TYR A 180 -0.81 -8.75 10.14
C TYR A 180 0.44 -9.20 9.39
N SER A 181 0.24 -9.69 8.17
CA SER A 181 1.29 -9.74 7.16
C SER A 181 1.06 -8.55 6.23
N MET A 182 2.12 -7.85 5.87
CA MET A 182 2.04 -6.77 4.90
C MET A 182 3.13 -6.93 3.83
N GLY A 183 2.88 -6.37 2.66
CA GLY A 183 3.78 -6.48 1.53
C GLY A 183 3.57 -5.35 0.54
N ILE A 184 4.56 -5.16 -0.33
CA ILE A 184 4.59 -4.09 -1.33
C ILE A 184 4.49 -4.74 -2.70
N HIS A 185 3.49 -4.33 -3.47
CA HIS A 185 3.37 -4.69 -4.87
C HIS A 185 3.75 -3.47 -5.71
N GLN A 186 4.72 -3.66 -6.60
CA GLN A 186 5.27 -2.65 -7.49
C GLN A 186 5.73 -3.28 -8.80
N SER A 187 6.09 -2.45 -9.78
CA SER A 187 6.76 -2.90 -11.02
C SER A 187 7.93 -3.84 -10.66
N PRO A 188 8.01 -5.05 -11.26
CA PRO A 188 8.95 -6.08 -10.80
C PRO A 188 10.42 -5.66 -10.83
N VAL A 189 10.78 -4.88 -11.85
CA VAL A 189 12.09 -4.24 -12.02
C VAL A 189 11.89 -2.80 -12.51
N LEU A 190 12.92 -1.97 -12.36
CA LEU A 190 12.86 -0.54 -12.68
C LEU A 190 12.44 -0.29 -14.14
N ASP A 191 13.09 -0.99 -15.07
CA ASP A 191 12.89 -0.82 -16.51
C ASP A 191 11.98 -1.90 -17.12
N HIS A 192 11.03 -2.42 -16.33
CA HIS A 192 10.11 -3.46 -16.82
C HIS A 192 9.27 -2.88 -17.98
N PRO A 193 9.17 -3.55 -19.15
CA PRO A 193 8.48 -3.00 -20.33
C PRO A 193 7.00 -2.69 -20.07
N ASP A 194 6.37 -3.50 -19.21
CA ASP A 194 4.98 -3.32 -18.79
C ASP A 194 4.83 -2.54 -17.47
N GLY A 195 5.92 -2.04 -16.87
CA GLY A 195 5.90 -1.37 -15.56
C GLY A 195 4.99 -0.13 -15.53
N LYS A 196 4.83 0.56 -16.66
CA LYS A 196 3.94 1.73 -16.82
C LYS A 196 2.45 1.45 -16.59
N TYR A 197 2.05 0.18 -16.62
CA TYR A 197 0.66 -0.23 -16.35
C TYR A 197 0.45 -0.56 -14.87
N PHE A 198 1.53 -0.84 -14.14
CA PHE A 198 1.48 -1.22 -12.74
C PHE A 198 1.36 0.01 -11.85
N HIS A 199 0.55 -0.08 -10.80
CA HIS A 199 0.43 0.95 -9.79
C HIS A 199 0.90 0.42 -8.43
N LEU A 200 1.83 1.14 -7.80
CA LEU A 200 2.40 0.84 -6.49
C LEU A 200 1.28 0.78 -5.44
N HIS A 201 1.28 -0.28 -4.63
CA HIS A 201 0.35 -0.41 -3.53
C HIS A 201 0.89 -1.34 -2.44
N PHE A 202 0.34 -1.19 -1.24
CA PHE A 202 0.72 -1.93 -0.04
C PHE A 202 -0.49 -2.71 0.46
N HIS A 203 -0.32 -4.01 0.67
CA HIS A 203 -1.37 -4.90 1.18
C HIS A 203 -1.17 -5.15 2.67
N PHE A 204 -2.26 -5.21 3.42
CA PHE A 204 -2.30 -5.65 4.82
C PHE A 204 -3.32 -6.78 4.99
N TYR A 205 -2.85 -7.94 5.47
CA TYR A 205 -3.65 -9.14 5.69
C TYR A 205 -3.70 -9.53 7.18
N PRO A 206 -4.56 -8.87 7.98
CA PRO A 206 -4.74 -9.22 9.38
C PRO A 206 -5.72 -10.40 9.57
N PRO A 207 -5.42 -11.35 10.47
CA PRO A 207 -6.27 -12.53 10.68
C PRO A 207 -7.36 -12.33 11.74
N LEU A 208 -7.31 -11.28 12.58
CA LEU A 208 -8.30 -11.12 13.66
C LEU A 208 -9.67 -10.76 13.09
N LEU A 209 -10.73 -11.33 13.68
CA LEU A 209 -12.11 -11.20 13.18
C LEU A 209 -13.07 -10.59 14.21
N ARG A 210 -13.25 -11.24 15.38
CA ARG A 210 -14.27 -10.84 16.38
C ARG A 210 -13.70 -10.24 17.66
N SER A 211 -12.45 -10.57 18.00
CA SER A 211 -11.76 -10.11 19.20
C SER A 211 -10.24 -10.26 19.02
N SER A 212 -9.47 -9.85 20.01
CA SER A 212 -8.01 -10.07 20.07
C SER A 212 -7.60 -11.55 20.12
N THR A 213 -8.53 -12.45 20.46
CA THR A 213 -8.29 -13.89 20.58
C THR A 213 -8.92 -14.73 19.48
N VAL A 214 -9.86 -14.18 18.70
CA VAL A 214 -10.60 -14.90 17.66
C VAL A 214 -10.12 -14.50 16.27
N LYS A 215 -9.51 -15.46 15.58
CA LYS A 215 -8.96 -15.32 14.22
C LYS A 215 -9.90 -15.93 13.18
N LYS A 216 -9.87 -15.39 11.97
CA LYS A 216 -10.23 -16.09 10.74
C LYS A 216 -9.19 -17.18 10.46
N PHE A 217 -9.67 -18.35 10.03
CA PHE A 217 -8.84 -19.45 9.55
C PHE A 217 -9.11 -19.65 8.07
N PHE A 218 -8.08 -19.52 7.23
CA PHE A 218 -8.17 -19.77 5.79
C PHE A 218 -7.98 -21.28 5.54
N VAL A 219 -9.06 -22.04 5.68
CA VAL A 219 -9.03 -23.53 5.70
C VAL A 219 -10.24 -24.12 4.98
N GLY A 220 -10.30 -25.45 4.87
CA GLY A 220 -11.49 -26.17 4.39
C GLY A 220 -11.85 -25.76 2.95
N TYR A 221 -13.04 -25.18 2.78
CA TYR A 221 -13.52 -24.70 1.48
C TYR A 221 -12.57 -23.67 0.86
N GLU A 222 -11.98 -22.78 1.67
CA GLU A 222 -11.09 -21.72 1.15
C GLU A 222 -9.78 -22.28 0.56
N MET A 223 -9.34 -23.47 0.99
CA MET A 223 -8.16 -24.14 0.44
C MET A 223 -8.46 -24.97 -0.81
N LEU A 224 -9.71 -25.38 -1.03
CA LEU A 224 -10.11 -26.33 -2.08
C LEU A 224 -11.02 -25.72 -3.15
N GLY A 225 -11.63 -24.58 -2.87
CA GLY A 225 -12.59 -23.89 -3.75
C GLY A 225 -12.20 -22.43 -3.96
N GLU A 226 -12.73 -21.55 -3.11
CA GLU A 226 -12.55 -20.10 -3.25
C GLU A 226 -12.54 -19.37 -1.89
N PRO A 227 -11.97 -18.16 -1.81
CA PRO A 227 -11.99 -17.35 -0.60
C PRO A 227 -13.42 -16.99 -0.15
N GLN A 228 -13.69 -17.06 1.16
CA GLN A 228 -14.98 -16.66 1.75
C GLN A 228 -14.76 -15.65 2.87
N ARG A 229 -15.74 -14.77 3.13
CA ARG A 229 -15.66 -13.84 4.27
C ARG A 229 -16.99 -13.64 4.99
N ASP A 230 -16.91 -13.37 6.28
CA ASP A 230 -18.09 -13.21 7.16
C ASP A 230 -18.63 -11.78 7.23
N ILE A 231 -17.78 -10.76 7.06
CA ILE A 231 -18.15 -9.34 7.19
C ILE A 231 -17.92 -8.63 5.89
N SER A 232 -18.81 -7.74 5.43
CA SER A 232 -18.58 -7.03 4.17
C SER A 232 -17.39 -6.06 4.25
N PRO A 233 -16.74 -5.73 3.12
CA PRO A 233 -15.69 -4.70 3.06
C PRO A 233 -16.13 -3.35 3.64
N GLU A 234 -17.38 -2.95 3.41
CA GLU A 234 -17.94 -1.69 3.89
C GLU A 234 -18.14 -1.70 5.40
N LEU A 235 -18.60 -2.83 5.96
CA LEU A 235 -18.73 -2.99 7.40
C LEU A 235 -17.35 -2.98 8.07
N ALA A 236 -16.35 -3.64 7.48
CA ALA A 236 -14.97 -3.62 7.96
C ALA A 236 -14.40 -2.19 7.94
N ALA A 237 -14.59 -1.45 6.84
CA ALA A 237 -14.12 -0.08 6.71
C ALA A 237 -14.80 0.86 7.72
N SER A 238 -16.13 0.73 7.89
CA SER A 238 -16.89 1.47 8.89
C SER A 238 -16.38 1.19 10.31
N ARG A 239 -16.10 -0.08 10.63
CA ARG A 239 -15.55 -0.46 11.93
C ARG A 239 -14.16 0.15 12.15
N LEU A 240 -13.27 0.07 11.16
CA LEU A 240 -11.95 0.69 11.25
C LEU A 240 -12.05 2.21 11.45
N ARG A 241 -12.91 2.90 10.69
CA ARG A 241 -13.15 4.34 10.86
C ARG A 241 -13.64 4.71 12.27
N SER A 242 -14.49 3.87 12.87
CA SER A 242 -15.07 4.12 14.19
C SER A 242 -14.06 4.08 15.35
N VAL A 243 -12.86 3.53 15.12
CA VAL A 243 -11.82 3.35 16.13
C VAL A 243 -10.52 4.10 15.81
N ILE A 244 -10.53 4.99 14.82
CA ILE A 244 -9.36 5.84 14.52
C ILE A 244 -9.04 6.67 15.77
N PRO A 245 -7.81 6.57 16.33
CA PRO A 245 -7.40 7.39 17.46
C PRO A 245 -7.51 8.88 17.14
N ARG A 246 -7.90 9.68 18.13
CA ARG A 246 -7.82 11.15 18.02
C ARG A 246 -6.36 11.56 18.20
N ASP A 247 -5.90 12.43 17.31
CA ASP A 247 -4.57 13.06 17.39
C ASP A 247 -4.48 14.03 18.58
#